data_AF-S2FK92-F1
#
_entry.id   AF-S2FK92-F1
#
_cell.length_a   1.000
_cell.length_b   1.000
_cell.length_c   1.000
_cell.angle_alpha   90.00
_cell.angle_beta   90.00
_cell.angle_gamma   90.00
#
_symmetry.space_group_name_H-M   'P 1'
#
loop_
_entity.id
_entity.type
_entity.pdbx_description
1 polymer ?
#
loop_
_entity_poly.entity_id
_entity_poly.type
_entity_poly.pdbx_seq_one_letter_code
_entity_poly.pdbx_strand_id
1 'polypeptide(L)'
;MRKTIFMTSLLMLSLGQVSEAQVSQPSDWTHLLTDPRFIPAIKNCLAAHPKGKGPAVVMDVWHSSMEDAGVMTTDLTGRRNECYASKDTGLVSRSKTVFDLPGPLFVSVDQAKVAPQGECIVSTPVFIDQQLQGWVLRQPILNQQIPSACSWPIWTGLFQGEK
;
A
#
# COMPACT_ATOMS: atom_id res chain seq x y z
N MET A 1 -47.81 -46.36 15.11
CA MET A 1 -46.32 -46.26 15.25
C MET A 1 -45.75 -46.90 13.99
N ARG A 2 -44.98 -46.27 13.09
CA ARG A 2 -43.82 -45.39 13.24
C ARG A 2 -43.63 -44.66 11.89
N LYS A 3 -43.19 -43.40 11.96
CA LYS A 3 -42.98 -42.44 10.85
C LYS A 3 -41.76 -42.83 10.02
N THR A 4 -41.82 -42.67 8.70
CA THR A 4 -40.64 -42.65 7.82
C THR A 4 -40.50 -41.25 7.24
N ILE A 5 -39.45 -40.56 7.68
CA ILE A 5 -39.05 -39.21 7.26
C ILE A 5 -38.07 -39.40 6.10
N PHE A 6 -38.36 -38.81 4.93
CA PHE A 6 -37.36 -38.64 3.88
C PHE A 6 -36.86 -37.20 3.89
N MET A 7 -35.59 -37.09 4.27
CA MET A 7 -34.78 -35.89 4.34
C MET A 7 -34.18 -35.65 2.95
N THR A 8 -34.50 -34.53 2.30
CA THR A 8 -33.81 -34.10 1.08
C THR A 8 -33.09 -32.79 1.35
N SER A 9 -31.80 -32.91 1.63
CA SER A 9 -30.82 -31.82 1.68
C SER A 9 -30.73 -31.14 0.32
N LEU A 10 -31.05 -29.84 0.24
CA LEU A 10 -30.63 -29.01 -0.89
C LEU A 10 -29.18 -28.54 -0.65
N LEU A 11 -28.30 -28.99 -1.55
CA LEU A 11 -26.91 -28.58 -1.67
C LEU A 11 -26.81 -27.05 -1.89
N MET A 12 -25.94 -26.42 -1.10
CA MET A 12 -25.46 -25.06 -1.33
C MET A 12 -24.63 -25.00 -2.61
N LEU A 13 -25.08 -24.20 -3.59
CA LEU A 13 -24.21 -23.67 -4.65
C LEU A 13 -23.61 -22.36 -4.17
N SER A 14 -22.47 -22.45 -3.49
CA SER A 14 -21.56 -21.31 -3.29
C SER A 14 -20.85 -21.03 -4.61
N LEU A 15 -21.47 -20.20 -5.45
CA LEU A 15 -20.77 -19.53 -6.54
C LEU A 15 -19.72 -18.61 -5.90
N GLY A 16 -18.45 -18.94 -6.09
CA GLY A 16 -17.33 -18.12 -5.66
C GLY A 16 -17.48 -16.73 -6.28
N GLN A 17 -17.75 -15.74 -5.44
CA GLN A 17 -17.55 -14.34 -5.79
C GLN A 17 -16.05 -14.18 -5.99
N VAL A 18 -15.63 -14.17 -7.25
CA VAL A 18 -14.36 -13.57 -7.65
C VAL A 18 -14.52 -12.10 -7.28
N SER A 19 -13.97 -11.70 -6.13
CA SER A 19 -13.79 -10.28 -5.83
C SER A 19 -12.86 -9.74 -6.89
N GLU A 20 -13.44 -9.13 -7.94
CA GLU A 20 -12.72 -8.15 -8.73
C GLU A 20 -12.08 -7.20 -7.74
N ALA A 21 -10.75 -7.11 -7.77
CA ALA A 21 -10.04 -6.07 -7.07
C ALA A 21 -10.68 -4.76 -7.53
N GLN A 22 -11.48 -4.12 -6.66
CA GLN A 22 -12.02 -2.80 -6.90
C GLN A 22 -10.80 -1.91 -7.11
N VAL A 23 -10.50 -1.62 -8.37
CA VAL A 23 -9.65 -0.48 -8.73
C VAL A 23 -10.44 0.71 -8.21
N SER A 24 -10.04 1.20 -7.04
CA SER A 24 -10.68 2.34 -6.39
C SER A 24 -10.80 3.46 -7.41
N GLN A 25 -12.01 3.98 -7.61
CA GLN A 25 -12.21 5.24 -8.33
C GLN A 25 -11.19 6.27 -7.83
N PRO A 26 -10.54 7.06 -8.71
CA PRO A 26 -9.58 8.06 -8.27
C PRO A 26 -10.24 8.96 -7.22
N SER A 27 -9.62 9.10 -6.05
CA SER A 27 -10.04 10.07 -5.05
C SER A 27 -10.06 11.45 -5.70
N ASP A 28 -11.16 12.20 -5.57
CA ASP A 28 -11.17 13.60 -5.97
C ASP A 28 -10.47 14.44 -4.91
N TRP A 29 -9.15 14.29 -4.80
CA TRP A 29 -8.29 15.03 -3.87
C TRP A 29 -7.95 16.43 -4.40
N THR A 30 -8.27 16.73 -5.66
CA THR A 30 -7.80 17.93 -6.35
C THR A 30 -8.34 19.22 -5.72
N HIS A 31 -9.50 19.17 -5.06
CA HIS A 31 -10.04 20.29 -4.27
C HIS A 31 -9.07 20.76 -3.17
N LEU A 32 -8.27 19.86 -2.59
CA LEU A 32 -7.26 20.17 -1.56
C LEU A 32 -6.08 20.98 -2.11
N LEU A 33 -5.91 21.07 -3.43
CA LEU A 33 -4.94 21.98 -4.05
C LEU A 33 -5.30 23.45 -3.88
N THR A 34 -6.54 23.76 -3.51
CA THR A 34 -6.98 25.12 -3.25
C THR A 34 -7.08 25.45 -1.75
N ASP A 35 -6.91 24.45 -0.86
CA ASP A 35 -6.82 24.70 0.58
C ASP A 35 -5.41 25.22 0.93
N PRO A 36 -5.28 26.47 1.44
CA PRO A 36 -3.98 27.05 1.78
C PRO A 36 -3.22 26.26 2.85
N ARG A 37 -3.91 25.45 3.65
CA ARG A 37 -3.30 24.59 4.67
C ARG A 37 -2.71 23.31 4.08
N PHE A 38 -3.17 22.86 2.91
CA PHE A 38 -2.62 21.65 2.29
C PHE A 38 -1.41 21.95 1.41
N ILE A 39 -1.34 23.13 0.81
CA ILE A 39 -0.26 23.51 -0.10
C ILE A 39 1.15 23.39 0.52
N PRO A 40 1.43 23.83 1.77
CA PRO A 40 2.74 23.66 2.38
C PRO A 40 3.13 22.18 2.54
N ALA A 41 2.20 21.36 3.03
CA ALA A 41 2.39 19.92 3.19
C ALA A 41 2.67 19.23 1.83
N ILE A 42 1.87 19.54 0.80
CA ILE A 42 2.06 19.01 -0.56
C ILE A 42 3.42 19.38 -1.12
N LYS A 43 3.82 20.64 -1.03
CA LYS A 43 5.12 21.11 -1.55
C LYS A 43 6.29 20.43 -0.84
N ASN A 44 6.22 20.31 0.49
CA ASN A 44 7.28 19.68 1.25
C ASN A 44 7.33 18.17 1.01
N CYS A 45 6.18 17.51 0.79
CA CYS A 45 6.14 16.11 0.40
C CYS A 45 6.72 15.86 -1.01
N LEU A 46 6.45 16.75 -1.97
CA LEU A 46 7.11 16.71 -3.28
C LEU A 46 8.63 16.89 -3.17
N ALA A 47 9.09 17.80 -2.30
CA ALA A 47 10.51 18.04 -2.06
C ALA A 47 11.19 16.86 -1.32
N ALA A 48 10.45 16.17 -0.45
CA ALA A 48 10.91 14.99 0.28
C ALA A 48 10.87 13.69 -0.55
N HIS A 49 10.34 13.75 -1.78
CA HIS A 49 10.33 12.59 -2.68
C HIS A 49 11.77 12.17 -3.01
N PRO A 50 12.14 10.87 -2.88
CA PRO A 50 13.47 10.40 -3.23
C PRO A 50 13.83 10.75 -4.68
N LYS A 51 15.01 11.33 -4.90
CA LYS A 51 15.43 11.72 -6.26
C LYS A 51 15.39 10.53 -7.22
N GLY A 52 14.78 10.73 -8.37
CA GLY A 52 14.71 9.76 -9.46
C GLY A 52 14.66 10.44 -10.82
N LYS A 53 13.78 10.00 -11.71
CA LYS A 53 13.69 10.53 -13.08
C LYS A 53 12.58 11.59 -13.17
N GLY A 54 12.95 12.79 -13.60
CA GLY A 54 12.00 13.90 -13.76
C GLY A 54 11.50 14.47 -12.42
N PRO A 55 10.53 15.40 -12.45
CA PRO A 55 9.95 15.96 -11.24
C PRO A 55 9.06 14.92 -10.53
N ALA A 56 9.01 15.00 -9.20
CA ALA A 56 7.95 14.35 -8.45
C ALA A 56 6.60 15.01 -8.75
N VAL A 57 5.54 14.21 -8.78
CA VAL A 57 4.16 14.64 -9.01
C VAL A 57 3.24 14.04 -7.94
N VAL A 58 2.12 14.70 -7.66
CA VAL A 58 1.13 14.25 -6.68
C VAL A 58 0.18 13.25 -7.33
N MET A 59 -0.05 12.13 -6.67
CA MET A 59 -1.03 11.12 -7.06
C MET A 59 -2.30 11.19 -6.22
N ASP A 60 -2.17 11.55 -4.95
CA ASP A 60 -3.28 11.61 -3.99
C ASP A 60 -2.94 12.52 -2.80
N VAL A 61 -3.97 13.10 -2.19
CA VAL A 61 -3.88 13.92 -0.98
C VAL A 61 -5.09 13.62 -0.09
N TRP A 62 -4.86 13.42 1.21
CA TRP A 62 -5.93 13.17 2.17
C TRP A 62 -5.64 13.81 3.54
N HIS A 63 -6.68 13.92 4.36
CA HIS A 63 -6.53 14.24 5.76
C HIS A 63 -5.99 13.01 6.51
N SER A 64 -4.70 13.00 6.86
CA SER A 64 -4.14 11.93 7.69
C SER A 64 -4.54 12.07 9.16
N SER A 65 -4.68 13.31 9.63
CA SER A 65 -5.20 13.66 10.95
C SER A 65 -5.89 15.03 10.87
N MET A 66 -6.36 15.57 11.99
CA MET A 66 -6.83 16.97 12.02
C MET A 66 -5.72 17.93 11.58
N GLU A 67 -4.49 17.68 12.04
CA GLU A 67 -3.34 18.57 11.85
C GLU A 67 -2.44 18.18 10.66
N ASP A 68 -2.50 16.93 10.20
CA ASP A 68 -1.57 16.40 9.19
C ASP A 68 -2.27 16.02 7.89
N ALA A 69 -1.60 16.31 6.78
CA ALA A 69 -1.95 15.83 5.45
C ALA A 69 -1.11 14.60 5.12
N GLY A 70 -1.74 13.62 4.49
CA GLY A 70 -1.05 12.56 3.76
C GLY A 70 -0.99 12.91 2.27
N VAL A 71 0.14 12.62 1.63
CA VAL A 71 0.40 12.91 0.22
C VAL A 71 1.08 11.70 -0.41
N MET A 72 0.47 11.16 -1.46
CA MET A 72 1.09 10.15 -2.32
C MET A 72 1.76 10.85 -3.49
N THR A 73 3.03 10.54 -3.73
CA THR A 73 3.82 11.12 -4.83
C THR A 73 4.42 10.04 -5.71
N THR A 74 4.69 10.36 -6.97
CA THR A 74 5.46 9.51 -7.89
C THR A 74 6.43 10.35 -8.71
N ASP A 75 7.41 9.72 -9.35
CA ASP A 75 8.22 10.33 -10.40
C ASP A 75 8.01 9.60 -11.75
N LEU A 76 8.81 9.95 -12.78
CA LEU A 76 8.71 9.31 -14.11
C LEU A 76 9.27 7.87 -14.14
N THR A 77 9.82 7.38 -13.02
CA THR A 77 10.16 5.94 -12.89
C THR A 77 8.97 5.12 -12.42
N GLY A 78 7.89 5.77 -11.96
CA GLY A 78 6.74 5.12 -11.34
C GLY A 78 6.96 4.74 -9.88
N ARG A 79 8.07 5.18 -9.26
CA ARG A 79 8.33 4.96 -7.84
C ARG A 79 7.37 5.80 -7.02
N ARG A 80 6.57 5.13 -6.20
CA ARG A 80 5.61 5.81 -5.31
C ARG A 80 6.21 6.08 -3.94
N ASN A 81 5.82 7.20 -3.34
CA ASN A 81 6.26 7.60 -2.01
C ASN A 81 5.10 8.22 -1.25
N GLU A 82 4.86 7.68 -0.06
CA GLU A 82 3.85 8.15 0.88
C GLU A 82 4.53 9.08 1.88
N CYS A 83 3.99 10.29 2.01
CA CYS A 83 4.54 11.34 2.87
C CYS A 83 3.44 11.93 3.76
N TYR A 84 3.81 12.23 5.00
CA TYR A 84 2.96 12.85 6.01
C TYR A 84 3.61 14.15 6.46
N ALA A 85 2.83 15.23 6.43
CA ALA A 85 3.29 16.55 6.84
C ALA A 85 2.19 17.35 7.51
N SER A 86 2.58 18.16 8.50
CA SER A 86 1.68 19.12 9.16
C SER A 86 1.09 20.07 8.12
N LYS A 87 -0.22 20.32 8.18
CA LYS A 87 -0.91 21.26 7.28
C LYS A 87 -0.44 22.69 7.52
N ASP A 88 -0.36 23.10 8.79
CA ASP A 88 -0.02 24.47 9.15
C ASP A 88 1.45 24.81 8.87
N THR A 89 2.37 23.89 9.17
CA THR A 89 3.81 24.16 9.08
C THR A 89 4.48 23.55 7.86
N GLY A 90 3.83 22.56 7.22
CA GLY A 90 4.44 21.73 6.19
C GLY A 90 5.54 20.80 6.71
N LEU A 91 5.80 20.72 8.01
CA LEU A 91 6.88 19.89 8.55
C LEU A 91 6.60 18.41 8.25
N VAL A 92 7.50 17.78 7.50
CA VAL A 92 7.40 16.36 7.15
C VAL A 92 7.73 15.52 8.39
N SER A 93 6.75 14.76 8.86
CA SER A 93 6.91 13.84 10.00
C SER A 93 7.36 12.45 9.55
N ARG A 94 6.93 12.02 8.35
CA ARG A 94 7.29 10.72 7.77
C ARG A 94 7.29 10.78 6.25
N SER A 95 8.25 10.12 5.62
CA SER A 95 8.29 9.88 4.17
C SER A 95 8.83 8.48 3.92
N LYS A 96 8.09 7.65 3.19
CA LYS A 96 8.49 6.27 2.89
C LYS A 96 8.14 5.92 1.45
N THR A 97 9.05 5.20 0.79
CA THR A 97 8.77 4.63 -0.52
C THR A 97 7.74 3.52 -0.37
N VAL A 98 6.65 3.60 -1.15
CA VAL A 98 5.61 2.58 -1.15
C VAL A 98 6.08 1.45 -2.05
N PHE A 99 6.23 0.28 -1.45
CA PHE A 99 6.61 -0.91 -2.18
C PHE A 99 5.36 -1.60 -2.71
N ASP A 100 4.91 -1.16 -3.89
CA ASP A 100 3.62 -1.57 -4.43
C ASP A 100 3.81 -2.31 -5.77
N LEU A 101 4.84 -3.17 -5.80
CA LEU A 101 5.13 -4.05 -6.93
C LEU A 101 4.50 -5.42 -6.68
N PRO A 102 3.47 -5.81 -7.45
CA PRO A 102 2.87 -7.14 -7.34
C PRO A 102 3.84 -8.15 -7.94
N GLY A 103 4.61 -8.83 -7.10
CA GLY A 103 5.31 -10.05 -7.49
C GLY A 103 6.56 -10.36 -6.69
N PRO A 104 7.06 -11.61 -6.80
CA PRO A 104 8.41 -11.92 -6.39
C PRO A 104 9.40 -11.14 -7.28
N LEU A 105 10.17 -10.22 -6.68
CA LEU A 105 11.23 -9.50 -7.39
C LEU A 105 12.54 -10.24 -7.17
N PHE A 106 13.28 -10.54 -8.24
CA PHE A 106 14.57 -11.21 -8.12
C PHE A 106 15.72 -10.20 -8.20
N VAL A 107 16.70 -10.36 -7.32
CA VAL A 107 17.98 -9.64 -7.37
C VAL A 107 19.13 -10.64 -7.32
N SER A 108 20.03 -10.58 -8.31
CA SER A 108 21.18 -11.45 -8.43
C SER A 108 22.21 -11.22 -7.32
N VAL A 109 22.95 -12.26 -6.96
CA VAL A 109 24.14 -12.22 -6.10
C VAL A 109 25.24 -11.28 -6.63
N ASP A 110 25.23 -10.99 -7.94
CA ASP A 110 26.14 -10.04 -8.56
C ASP A 110 25.84 -8.59 -8.17
N GLN A 111 24.57 -8.28 -7.88
CA GLN A 111 24.10 -6.93 -7.56
C GLN A 111 24.05 -6.68 -6.05
N ALA A 112 23.62 -7.68 -5.27
CA ALA A 112 23.65 -7.65 -3.82
C ALA A 112 24.43 -8.88 -3.37
N LYS A 113 25.40 -8.79 -2.46
CA LYS A 113 26.08 -10.00 -1.93
C LYS A 113 25.42 -10.54 -0.66
N VAL A 114 24.57 -9.73 -0.05
CA VAL A 114 23.85 -10.00 1.19
C VAL A 114 22.36 -9.81 0.95
N ALA A 115 21.53 -10.51 1.74
CA ALA A 115 20.09 -10.39 1.65
C ALA A 115 19.65 -8.93 1.80
N PRO A 116 18.98 -8.34 0.79
CA PRO A 116 18.43 -7.00 0.93
C PRO A 116 17.46 -6.92 2.10
N GLN A 117 17.50 -5.82 2.84
CA GLN A 117 16.63 -5.57 3.97
C GLN A 117 15.85 -4.27 3.76
N GLY A 118 14.62 -4.24 4.28
CA GLY A 118 13.77 -3.07 4.28
C GLY A 118 12.58 -3.29 5.20
N GLU A 119 11.93 -2.20 5.63
CA GLU A 119 10.79 -2.21 6.56
C GLU A 119 9.66 -3.16 6.10
N CYS A 120 9.48 -3.31 4.79
CA CYS A 120 8.42 -4.12 4.17
C CYS A 120 8.94 -5.15 3.16
N ILE A 121 10.18 -5.61 3.34
CA ILE A 121 10.82 -6.56 2.42
C ILE A 121 11.23 -7.81 3.19
N VAL A 122 10.76 -8.97 2.72
CA VAL A 122 11.25 -10.29 3.11
C VAL A 122 12.05 -10.86 1.94
N SER A 123 13.30 -11.22 2.22
CA SER A 123 14.24 -11.79 1.25
C SER A 123 14.34 -13.30 1.44
N THR A 124 14.01 -14.07 0.40
CA THR A 124 14.20 -15.53 0.36
C THR A 124 15.39 -15.86 -0.54
N PRO A 125 16.42 -16.59 -0.08
CA PRO A 125 17.56 -16.93 -0.92
C PRO A 125 17.18 -17.94 -2.01
N VAL A 126 17.80 -17.81 -3.17
CA VAL A 126 17.67 -18.74 -4.31
C VAL A 126 19.00 -19.45 -4.51
N PHE A 127 18.98 -20.79 -4.51
CA PHE A 127 20.16 -21.62 -4.71
C PHE A 127 20.02 -22.47 -5.98
N ILE A 128 21.12 -22.65 -6.69
CA ILE A 128 21.31 -23.67 -7.73
C ILE A 128 22.57 -24.44 -7.33
N ASP A 129 22.49 -25.76 -7.23
CA ASP A 129 23.63 -26.63 -6.85
C ASP A 129 24.39 -26.14 -5.61
N GLN A 130 23.66 -25.72 -4.57
CA GLN A 130 24.18 -25.15 -3.31
C GLN A 130 24.89 -23.80 -3.45
N GLN A 131 24.95 -23.21 -4.65
CA GLN A 131 25.46 -21.87 -4.88
C GLN A 131 24.33 -20.85 -4.84
N LEU A 132 24.51 -19.79 -4.03
CA LEU A 132 23.58 -18.68 -3.93
C LEU A 132 23.56 -17.90 -5.26
N GLN A 133 22.38 -17.81 -5.87
CA GLN A 133 22.17 -17.06 -7.11
C GLN A 133 21.61 -15.66 -6.86
N GLY A 134 20.95 -15.45 -5.72
CA GLY A 134 20.32 -14.19 -5.39
C GLY A 134 19.19 -14.33 -4.37
N TRP A 135 18.29 -13.36 -4.36
CA TRP A 135 17.15 -13.32 -3.45
C TRP A 135 15.87 -13.00 -4.21
N VAL A 136 14.79 -13.66 -3.82
CA VAL A 136 13.43 -13.24 -4.13
C VAL A 136 12.95 -12.33 -3.02
N LEU A 137 12.63 -11.09 -3.37
CA LEU A 137 12.07 -10.07 -2.50
C LEU A 137 10.55 -10.13 -2.60
N ARG A 138 9.88 -10.16 -1.45
CA ARG A 138 8.42 -10.10 -1.33
C ARG A 138 8.04 -9.14 -0.21
N GLN A 139 6.80 -8.66 -0.24
CA GLN A 139 6.21 -8.12 0.97
C GLN A 139 5.97 -9.25 1.98
N PRO A 140 6.07 -9.00 3.29
CA PRO A 140 5.64 -9.96 4.31
C PRO A 140 4.16 -10.32 4.11
N ILE A 141 3.76 -11.53 4.49
CA ILE A 141 2.34 -11.88 4.55
C ILE A 141 1.72 -11.09 5.69
N LEU A 142 0.75 -10.23 5.36
CA LEU A 142 0.14 -9.33 6.32
C LEU A 142 -1.16 -9.92 6.82
N ASN A 143 -1.33 -9.89 8.14
CA ASN A 143 -2.64 -10.15 8.72
C ASN A 143 -3.53 -8.93 8.43
N GLN A 144 -4.56 -9.11 7.61
CA GLN A 144 -5.56 -8.08 7.28
C GLN A 144 -6.41 -7.62 8.49
N GLN A 145 -6.15 -8.10 9.70
CA GLN A 145 -6.82 -7.64 10.92
C GLN A 145 -5.91 -6.74 11.77
N ILE A 146 -4.63 -6.63 11.41
CA ILE A 146 -3.63 -5.88 12.17
C ILE A 146 -3.10 -4.76 11.26
N PRO A 147 -3.32 -3.49 11.62
CA PRO A 147 -2.72 -2.37 10.91
C PRO A 147 -1.19 -2.54 10.83
N SER A 148 -0.64 -2.58 9.63
CA SER A 148 0.79 -2.70 9.40
C SER A 148 1.28 -1.56 8.51
N ALA A 149 2.49 -1.07 8.77
CA ALA A 149 3.15 -0.09 7.90
C ALA A 149 3.35 -0.59 6.46
N CYS A 150 3.22 -1.91 6.27
CA CYS A 150 3.39 -2.63 5.01
C CYS A 150 2.07 -3.05 4.37
N SER A 151 0.91 -2.88 5.04
CA SER A 151 -0.41 -3.21 4.50
C SER A 151 -1.06 -1.99 3.88
N TRP A 152 -1.95 -2.22 2.92
CA TRP A 152 -2.93 -1.20 2.52
C TRP A 152 -3.73 -0.75 3.77
N PRO A 153 -4.08 0.54 3.90
CA PRO A 153 -4.93 1.00 4.98
C PRO A 153 -6.29 0.30 4.89
N ILE A 154 -6.69 -0.38 5.97
CA ILE A 154 -7.99 -1.02 6.07
C ILE A 154 -8.95 0.01 6.64
N TRP A 155 -9.71 0.66 5.76
CA TRP A 155 -10.83 1.52 6.14
C TRP A 155 -12.07 0.67 6.46
N THR A 156 -12.03 -0.12 7.52
CA THR A 156 -13.25 -0.71 8.08
C THR A 156 -13.47 -0.10 9.46
N GLY A 157 -14.31 0.95 9.52
CA GLY A 157 -14.71 1.55 10.79
C GLY A 157 -15.23 2.99 10.76
N LEU A 158 -15.05 3.75 9.67
CA LEU A 158 -15.53 5.15 9.61
C LEU A 158 -16.93 5.34 9.01
N PHE A 159 -17.59 4.27 8.56
CA PHE A 159 -19.02 4.29 8.25
C PHE A 159 -19.82 3.54 9.33
N GLN A 160 -19.80 4.08 10.55
CA GLN A 160 -20.89 3.85 11.49
C GLN A 160 -21.48 5.21 11.87
N GLY A 161 -22.58 5.56 11.22
CA GLY A 161 -23.44 6.64 11.66
C GLY A 161 -23.86 7.61 10.56
N GLU A 162 -24.56 7.14 9.54
CA GLU A 162 -25.64 7.95 9.01
C GLU A 162 -26.94 7.13 9.13
N LYS A 163 -27.90 7.72 9.83
CA LYS A 163 -29.27 7.22 9.97
C LYS A 163 -30.01 7.34 8.65
#